data_AF-A0A848HNX9-F1
#
_entry.id   AF-A0A848HNX9-F1
#
_cell.length_a   1.000
_cell.length_b   1.000
_cell.length_c   1.000
_cell.angle_alpha   90.00
_cell.angle_beta   90.00
_cell.angle_gamma   90.00
#
_symmetry.space_group_name_H-M   'P 1'
#
loop_
_entity.id
_entity.type
_entity.pdbx_description
1 polymer ?
#
loop_
_entity_poly.entity_id
_entity_poly.type
_entity_poly.pdbx_seq_one_letter_code
_entity_poly.pdbx_strand_id
1 'polypeptide(L)' 'MRQVRTDRRTALKVEKGLIIQRSSSTNDAAQYLSARGVPMHVAVRVLTTPHKRDMRIAGALPQQVE' A
#
# COMPACT_ATOMS: atom_id res chain seq x y z
N MET A 1 1.21 24.98 -5.78
CA MET A 1 0.03 24.16 -5.39
C MET A 1 -0.16 22.84 -6.17
N ARG A 2 0.73 22.43 -7.09
CA ARG A 2 0.54 21.24 -7.95
C ARG A 2 1.02 19.91 -7.34
N GLN A 3 1.91 19.95 -6.33
CA GLN A 3 2.49 18.75 -5.70
C GLN A 3 1.45 17.93 -4.92
N VAL A 4 0.64 18.59 -4.08
CA VAL A 4 -0.36 17.92 -3.20
C VAL A 4 -1.37 17.04 -3.96
N ARG A 5 -1.80 17.45 -5.16
CA ARG A 5 -2.74 16.66 -5.99
C ARG A 5 -2.07 15.43 -6.61
N THR A 6 -0.79 15.54 -6.95
CA THR A 6 0.01 14.42 -7.48
C THR A 6 0.28 13.38 -6.40
N ASP A 7 0.49 13.82 -5.15
CA ASP A 7 0.70 12.94 -4.01
C ASP A 7 -0.53 12.07 -3.72
N ARG A 8 -1.74 12.65 -3.74
CA ARG A 8 -2.97 11.87 -3.48
C ARG A 8 -3.25 10.81 -4.55
N ARG A 9 -3.06 11.13 -5.83
CA ARG A 9 -3.24 10.16 -6.93
C ARG A 9 -2.18 9.05 -6.87
N THR A 10 -0.96 9.39 -6.48
CA THR A 10 0.11 8.40 -6.31
C THR A 10 -0.16 7.51 -5.10
N ALA A 11 -0.61 8.07 -3.98
CA ALA A 11 -1.01 7.34 -2.79
C ALA A 11 -2.11 6.30 -3.09
N LEU A 12 -3.16 6.68 -3.84
CA LEU A 12 -4.23 5.74 -4.23
C LEU A 12 -3.74 4.60 -5.13
N LYS A 13 -2.80 4.86 -6.04
CA LYS A 13 -2.19 3.81 -6.87
C LYS A 13 -1.36 2.86 -6.00
N VAL A 14 -0.57 3.42 -5.09
CA VAL A 14 0.26 2.67 -4.14
C VAL A 14 -0.59 1.79 -3.23
N GLU A 15 -1.66 2.32 -2.65
CA GLU A 15 -2.60 1.57 -1.82
C GLU A 15 -3.21 0.38 -2.57
N LYS A 16 -3.61 0.57 -3.83
CA LYS A 16 -4.07 -0.53 -4.69
C LYS A 16 -2.98 -1.56 -4.96
N GLY A 17 -1.75 -1.13 -5.21
CA GLY A 17 -0.60 -2.03 -5.35
C GLY A 17 -0.38 -2.89 -4.09
N LEU A 18 -0.52 -2.30 -2.90
CA LEU A 18 -0.40 -3.01 -1.64
C LEU A 18 -1.52 -4.03 -1.38
N ILE A 19 -2.75 -3.72 -1.80
CA ILE A 19 -3.86 -4.68 -1.76
C ILE A 19 -3.54 -5.87 -2.67
N ILE A 20 -3.08 -5.63 -3.89
CA ILE A 20 -2.69 -6.66 -4.86
C ILE A 20 -1.54 -7.54 -4.32
N GLN A 21 -0.54 -6.93 -3.69
CA GLN A 21 0.58 -7.66 -3.08
C GLN A 21 0.09 -8.66 -2.04
N ARG A 22 -0.91 -8.27 -1.24
CA ARG A 22 -1.48 -9.15 -0.21
C ARG A 22 -2.39 -10.24 -0.75
N SER A 23 -3.10 -9.98 -1.84
CA SER A 23 -4.06 -10.94 -2.40
C SER A 23 -3.48 -11.85 -3.47
N SER A 24 -2.36 -11.48 -4.10
CA SER A 24 -1.76 -12.21 -5.21
C SER A 24 -0.26 -12.39 -4.98
N SER A 25 0.57 -11.45 -5.43
CA SER A 25 2.01 -11.50 -5.23
C SER A 25 2.64 -10.11 -5.29
N THR A 26 3.85 -9.98 -4.74
CA THR A 26 4.68 -8.77 -4.89
C THR A 26 4.98 -8.45 -6.36
N ASN A 27 5.06 -9.47 -7.22
CA ASN A 27 5.35 -9.28 -8.63
C ASN A 27 4.16 -8.64 -9.37
N ASP A 28 2.94 -9.09 -9.08
CA ASP A 28 1.71 -8.51 -9.66
C ASP A 28 1.50 -7.07 -9.21
N ALA A 29 1.82 -6.78 -7.94
CA ALA A 29 1.78 -5.43 -7.41
C ALA A 29 2.80 -4.50 -8.10
N ALA A 30 4.02 -4.99 -8.36
CA ALA A 30 5.04 -4.25 -9.09
C ALA A 30 4.59 -3.95 -10.52
N GLN A 31 4.01 -4.93 -11.22
CA GLN A 31 3.45 -4.74 -12.55
C GLN A 31 2.32 -3.71 -12.56
N TYR A 32 1.40 -3.78 -11.59
CA TYR A 32 0.31 -2.82 -11.47
C TYR A 32 0.81 -1.38 -11.28
N LEU A 33 1.76 -1.17 -10.38
CA LEU A 33 2.32 0.16 -10.10
C LEU A 33 3.07 0.72 -11.31
N SER A 34 3.85 -0.12 -11.99
CA SER A 34 4.57 0.24 -13.21
C SER A 34 3.59 0.66 -14.33
N ALA A 35 2.55 -0.15 -14.58
CA ALA A 35 1.52 0.14 -15.58
C ALA A 35 0.72 1.43 -15.27
N ARG A 36 0.67 1.87 -14.01
CA ARG A 36 0.01 3.10 -13.58
C ARG A 36 0.94 4.32 -13.55
N GLY A 37 2.18 4.17 -14.02
CA GLY A 37 3.18 5.24 -14.07
C GLY A 37 3.67 5.67 -12.68
N VAL A 38 3.67 4.75 -11.71
CA VAL A 38 4.33 4.98 -10.42
C VAL A 38 5.84 4.81 -10.62
N PRO A 39 6.67 5.77 -10.21
CA PRO A 39 8.12 5.64 -10.36
C PRO A 39 8.66 4.39 -9.66
N MET A 40 9.59 3.70 -10.31
CA MET A 40 10.13 2.43 -9.82
C MET A 40 10.72 2.53 -8.41
N HIS A 41 11.39 3.65 -8.08
CA HIS A 41 11.91 3.88 -6.73
C HIS A 41 10.81 3.96 -5.65
N VAL A 42 9.62 4.48 -5.99
CA VAL A 42 8.45 4.50 -5.09
C VAL A 42 7.88 3.08 -4.96
N ALA A 43 7.71 2.38 -6.09
CA ALA A 43 7.17 1.03 -6.10
C ALA A 43 8.04 0.07 -5.28
N VAL A 44 9.36 0.08 -5.50
CA VAL A 44 10.31 -0.73 -4.73
C VAL A 44 10.21 -0.37 -3.25
N ARG A 45 10.29 0.92 -2.89
CA ARG A 45 10.21 1.34 -1.49
C ARG A 45 8.94 0.81 -0.82
N VAL A 46 7.78 0.95 -1.45
CA VAL A 46 6.52 0.57 -0.80
C VAL A 46 6.32 -0.95 -0.75
N LEU A 47 6.72 -1.68 -1.80
CA LEU A 47 6.55 -3.13 -1.86
C LEU A 47 7.56 -3.91 -1.00
N THR A 48 8.76 -3.35 -0.77
CA THR A 48 9.81 -3.99 0.02
C THR A 48 9.92 -3.45 1.45
N THR A 49 9.31 -2.30 1.75
CA THR A 49 9.19 -1.86 3.14
C THR A 49 8.30 -2.87 3.84
N PRO A 50 8.81 -3.63 4.83
CA PRO A 50 7.95 -4.47 5.63
C PRO A 50 6.92 -3.54 6.24
N HIS A 51 5.65 -3.71 5.86
CA HIS A 51 4.55 -3.10 6.58
C HIS A 51 4.62 -3.67 8.00
N LYS A 52 5.38 -3.00 8.88
CA LYS A 52 5.24 -3.10 10.32
C LYS A 52 3.83 -2.62 10.59
N ARG A 53 2.91 -3.55 10.48
CA ARG A 53 1.52 -3.35 10.80
C ARG A 53 1.53 -3.14 12.30
N ASP A 54 1.29 -1.89 12.70
CA ASP A 54 0.65 -1.59 13.96
C ASP A 54 -0.64 -2.42 14.03
N MET A 55 -0.50 -3.65 14.51
CA MET A 55 -1.58 -4.51 14.96
C MET A 55 -2.16 -4.00 16.29
N ARG A 56 -2.00 -2.70 16.58
CA ARG A 56 -2.54 -1.99 17.74
C ARG A 56 -3.67 -1.03 17.39
N ILE A 57 -3.87 -0.70 16.11
CA ILE A 57 -5.01 0.10 15.64
C ILE A 57 -5.95 -0.78 14.81
N ALA A 58 -6.22 -1.98 15.32
CA ALA A 58 -7.42 -2.74 14.99
C ALA A 58 -8.17 -2.94 16.30
N GLY A 59 -8.65 -1.83 16.88
CA GLY A 59 -9.61 -1.83 18.00
C GLY A 59 -10.99 -2.30 17.53
N ALA A 60 -11.06 -3.49 16.95
CA ALA A 60 -12.30 -4.10 16.44
C ALA A 60 -12.32 -5.62 16.72
N LEU A 61 -11.81 -6.03 17.88
CA LEU A 61 -12.20 -7.30 18.48
C LEU A 61 -12.93 -6.98 19.78
N PRO A 62 -14.21 -7.35 19.95
CA PRO A 62 -14.86 -7.24 21.24
C PRO A 62 -14.08 -8.11 22.22
N GLN A 63 -13.63 -7.52 23.33
CA GLN A 63 -13.17 -8.31 24.47
C GLN A 63 -14.34 -9.19 24.89
N GLN A 64 -14.17 -10.51 24.79
CA GLN A 64 -15.03 -11.43 25.51
C GLN A 64 -14.74 -11.19 27.00
N VAL A 65 -15.68 -10.53 27.66
CA VAL A 65 -15.80 -10.48 29.10
C VAL A 65 -16.14 -11.89 29.58
N GLU A 66 -15.35 -12.35 30.54
CA GLU A 66 -15.47 -13.60 31.29
C GLU A 66 -16.79 -13.67 32.09
#